data_AF-A0A935NU91-F1
#
_entry.id   AF-A0A935NU91-F1
#
_cell.length_a   1.000
_cell.length_b   1.000
_cell.length_c   1.000
_cell.angle_alpha   90.00
_cell.angle_beta   90.00
_cell.angle_gamma   90.00
#
_symmetry.space_group_name_H-M   'P 1'
#
loop_
_entity.id
_entity.type
_entity.pdbx_description
1 polymer ?
#
loop_
_entity_poly.entity_id
_entity_poly.type
_entity_poly.pdbx_seq_one_letter_code
_entity_poly.pdbx_strand_id
1 'polypeptide(L)'
;MILHEVASARASGRSGAVEEVLQRHRVHRSHLKLWEKARAAGERDSLTDPASLVDLSRRSGLRAELDAEKQHLAALRQQLALVRRLIEVQQRGFESARRGPRGDLARQLEDAALAVLVPLVGVAAACAAIGVARATYYRDRPRPAAAPIGPPIGPLSGPR
;
A
#
# COMPACT_ATOMS: atom_id res chain seq x y z
N MET A 1 37.85 14.35 27.73
CA MET A 1 38.31 14.94 29.01
C MET A 1 38.24 13.93 30.15
N ILE A 2 37.06 13.50 30.62
CA ILE A 2 36.91 12.57 31.77
C ILE A 2 37.65 11.23 31.59
N LEU A 3 37.58 10.58 30.42
CA LEU A 3 38.29 9.32 30.17
C LEU A 3 39.83 9.44 30.25
N HIS A 4 40.38 10.62 29.95
CA HIS A 4 41.82 10.87 30.04
C HIS A 4 42.25 11.07 31.50
N GLU A 5 41.44 11.78 32.30
CA GLU A 5 41.65 11.90 33.75
C GLU A 5 41.56 10.55 34.45
N VAL A 6 40.59 9.70 34.08
CA VAL A 6 40.47 8.33 34.60
C VAL A 6 41.68 7.48 34.21
N ALA A 7 42.20 7.61 32.98
CA ALA A 7 43.41 6.89 32.55
C ALA A 7 44.66 7.35 33.33
N SER A 8 44.80 8.67 33.53
CA SER A 8 45.89 9.24 34.36
C SER A 8 45.80 8.80 35.82
N ALA A 9 44.58 8.76 36.39
CA ALA A 9 44.34 8.25 37.73
C ALA A 9 44.71 6.76 37.87
N ARG A 10 44.38 5.92 36.87
CA ARG A 10 44.83 4.51 36.83
C ARG A 10 46.34 4.39 36.75
N ALA A 11 46.99 5.21 35.93
CA ALA A 11 48.45 5.20 35.77
C ALA A 11 49.20 5.67 37.04
N SER A 12 48.56 6.50 37.87
CA SER A 12 49.17 6.99 39.12
C SER A 12 49.31 5.93 40.22
N GLY A 13 48.70 4.74 40.07
CA GLY A 13 48.81 3.62 41.03
C GLY A 13 48.21 3.88 42.43
N ARG A 14 47.68 5.08 42.68
CA ARG A 14 47.07 5.46 43.97
C ARG A 14 45.73 4.75 44.13
N SER A 15 45.62 3.96 45.20
CA SER A 15 44.36 3.31 45.57
C SER A 15 43.27 4.37 45.77
N GLY A 16 42.16 4.25 45.05
CA GLY A 16 41.02 5.17 45.14
C GLY A 16 41.03 6.38 44.19
N ALA A 17 42.12 6.66 43.46
CA ALA A 17 42.20 7.85 42.59
C ALA A 17 41.15 7.86 41.46
N VAL A 18 40.75 6.68 40.96
CA VAL A 18 39.67 6.55 39.97
C VAL A 18 38.32 6.92 40.58
N GLU A 19 38.07 6.52 41.83
CA GLU A 19 36.80 6.78 42.52
C GLU A 19 36.63 8.27 42.84
N GLU A 20 37.73 8.96 43.17
CA GLU A 20 37.75 10.40 43.38
C GLU A 20 37.35 11.17 42.10
N VAL A 21 37.91 10.77 40.95
CA VAL A 21 37.55 11.36 39.64
C VAL A 21 36.07 11.10 39.33
N LEU A 22 35.57 9.89 39.62
CA LEU A 22 34.16 9.55 39.42
C LEU A 22 33.22 10.39 40.30
N GLN A 23 33.56 10.59 41.57
CA GLN A 23 32.78 11.42 42.49
C GLN A 23 32.78 12.89 42.06
N ARG A 24 33.93 13.44 41.65
CA ARG A 24 34.07 14.82 41.18
C ARG A 24 33.16 15.11 39.98
N HIS A 25 33.07 14.16 39.05
CA HIS A 25 32.24 14.29 37.86
C HIS A 25 30.82 13.74 38.04
N ARG A 26 30.47 13.22 39.23
CA ARG A 26 29.21 12.51 39.52
C ARG A 26 28.88 11.41 38.51
N VAL A 27 29.90 10.71 38.04
CA VAL A 27 29.79 9.64 37.04
C VAL A 27 29.89 8.29 37.75
N HIS A 28 29.02 7.34 37.39
CA HIS A 28 29.07 5.98 37.92
C HIS A 28 29.99 5.07 37.09
N ARG A 29 30.56 4.02 37.68
CA ARG A 29 31.41 3.04 36.97
C ARG A 29 30.73 2.38 35.76
N SER A 30 29.40 2.25 35.79
CA SER A 30 28.61 1.75 34.65
C SER A 30 28.71 2.66 33.42
N HIS A 31 28.75 3.97 33.61
CA HIS A 31 28.93 4.94 32.52
C HIS A 31 30.34 4.86 31.92
N LEU A 32 31.37 4.62 32.74
CA LEU A 32 32.72 4.40 32.22
C LEU A 32 32.78 3.17 31.30
N LYS A 33 32.19 2.05 31.70
CA LYS A 33 32.16 0.84 30.87
C LYS A 33 31.42 1.08 29.55
N LEU A 34 30.30 1.82 29.61
CA LEU A 34 29.54 2.19 28.41
C LEU A 34 30.38 3.07 27.48
N TRP A 35 31.09 4.07 28.01
CA TRP A 35 31.93 4.97 27.23
C TRP A 35 33.21 4.32 26.72
N GLU A 36 33.82 3.41 27.47
CA GLU A 36 34.95 2.59 27.03
C GLU A 36 34.52 1.66 25.88
N LYS A 37 33.33 1.04 25.99
CA LYS A 37 32.75 0.21 24.92
C LYS A 37 32.44 1.04 23.67
N ALA A 38 31.80 2.20 23.82
CA ALA A 38 31.53 3.12 22.72
C ALA A 38 32.82 3.62 22.04
N ARG A 39 33.87 3.87 22.83
CA ARG A 39 35.19 4.25 22.30
C ARG A 39 35.87 3.10 21.56
N ALA A 40 35.82 1.88 22.10
CA ALA A 40 36.39 0.69 21.47
C ALA A 40 35.62 0.30 20.19
N ALA A 41 34.32 0.57 20.14
CA ALA A 41 33.48 0.37 18.96
C ALA A 41 33.68 1.45 17.87
N GLY A 42 34.53 2.46 18.10
CA GLY A 42 34.73 3.56 17.16
C GLY A 42 33.51 4.45 16.97
N GLU A 43 32.52 4.43 17.89
CA GLU A 43 31.25 5.15 17.72
C GLU A 43 31.46 6.67 17.59
N ARG A 44 32.54 7.21 18.18
CA ARG A 44 32.91 8.62 17.97
C ARG A 44 33.36 8.93 16.55
N ASP A 45 34.09 8.02 15.92
CA ASP A 45 34.56 8.22 14.54
C ASP A 45 33.40 8.07 13.55
N SER A 46 32.45 7.17 13.83
CA SER A 46 31.24 6.98 13.01
C SER A 46 30.24 8.15 13.01
N LEU A 47 30.36 9.10 13.95
CA LEU A 47 29.54 10.32 14.00
C LEU A 47 30.20 11.50 13.26
N THR A 48 31.50 11.43 13.00
CA THR A 48 32.25 12.40 12.20
C THR A 48 32.54 11.92 10.79
N ASP A 49 32.23 10.66 10.46
CA ASP A 49 32.44 10.10 9.13
C ASP A 49 31.39 10.67 8.16
N PRO A 50 31.77 11.48 7.15
CA PRO A 50 30.82 12.10 6.23
C PRO A 50 29.95 11.07 5.49
N ALA A 51 30.45 9.84 5.28
CA ALA A 51 29.69 8.74 4.69
C ALA A 51 28.49 8.31 5.55
N SER A 52 28.65 8.27 6.88
CA SER A 52 27.59 7.93 7.84
C SER A 52 26.46 8.97 7.86
N LEU A 53 26.82 10.25 7.75
CA LEU A 53 25.85 11.35 7.70
C LEU A 53 25.04 11.35 6.39
N VAL A 54 25.67 11.02 5.26
CA VAL A 54 24.97 10.87 3.97
C VAL A 54 23.98 9.70 4.02
N ASP A 55 24.36 8.57 4.61
CA ASP A 55 23.47 7.41 4.76
C ASP A 55 22.28 7.69 5.69
N LEU A 56 22.47 8.42 6.78
CA LEU A 56 21.39 8.86 7.66
C LEU A 56 20.44 9.84 6.95
N SER A 57 21.00 10.79 6.19
CA SER A 57 20.21 11.74 5.39
C SER A 57 19.40 11.01 4.32
N ARG A 58 19.99 10.06 3.60
CA ARG A 58 19.30 9.22 2.61
C ARG A 58 18.18 8.38 3.25
N ARG A 59 18.43 7.77 4.41
CA ARG A 59 17.41 7.04 5.18
C ARG A 59 16.27 7.95 5.65
N SER A 60 16.58 9.19 5.99
CA SER A 60 15.56 10.18 6.39
C SER A 60 14.71 10.63 5.21
N GLY A 61 15.31 10.83 4.02
CA GLY A 61 14.60 11.13 2.78
C GLY A 61 13.64 10.02 2.37
N LEU A 62 14.11 8.77 2.38
CA LEU A 62 13.29 7.59 2.08
C LEU A 62 12.11 7.42 3.05
N ARG A 63 12.28 7.81 4.33
CA ARG A 63 11.18 7.79 5.31
C ARG A 63 10.14 8.87 5.01
N ALA A 64 10.57 10.07 4.66
CA ALA A 64 9.67 11.16 4.30
C ALA A 64 8.86 10.82 3.04
N GLU A 65 9.49 10.23 2.02
CA GLU A 65 8.81 9.75 0.81
C GLU A 65 7.79 8.66 1.14
N LEU A 66 8.17 7.69 1.98
CA LEU A 66 7.28 6.61 2.38
C LEU A 66 6.08 7.10 3.19
N ASP A 67 6.26 8.11 4.04
CA ASP A 67 5.16 8.73 4.78
C ASP A 67 4.26 9.59 3.89
N ALA A 68 4.81 10.31 2.92
CA ALA A 68 4.03 11.00 1.90
C ALA A 68 3.19 10.02 1.07
N GLU A 69 3.79 8.91 0.63
CA GLU A 69 3.09 7.90 -0.16
C GLU A 69 1.96 7.22 0.64
N LYS A 70 2.19 6.95 1.93
CA LYS A 70 1.14 6.47 2.83
C LYS A 70 -0.02 7.46 2.95
N GLN A 71 0.26 8.75 3.05
CA GLN A 71 -0.77 9.79 3.11
C GLN A 71 -1.58 9.85 1.80
N HIS A 72 -0.90 9.77 0.65
CA HIS A 72 -1.55 9.69 -0.66
C HIS A 72 -2.45 8.45 -0.77
N LEU A 73 -1.97 7.28 -0.37
CA LEU A 73 -2.77 6.05 -0.34
C LEU A 73 -3.97 6.16 0.60
N ALA A 74 -3.81 6.82 1.76
CA ALA A 74 -4.90 7.04 2.69
C ALA A 74 -5.99 7.95 2.09
N ALA A 75 -5.59 9.04 1.44
CA ALA A 75 -6.50 9.96 0.76
C ALA A 75 -7.28 9.26 -0.37
N LEU A 76 -6.59 8.50 -1.22
CA LEU A 76 -7.21 7.72 -2.29
C LEU A 76 -8.21 6.69 -1.76
N ARG A 77 -7.88 6.00 -0.66
CA ARG A 77 -8.80 5.05 -0.01
C ARG A 77 -10.06 5.74 0.51
N GLN A 78 -9.95 6.93 1.07
CA GLN A 78 -11.10 7.72 1.52
C GLN A 78 -11.99 8.14 0.34
N GLN A 79 -11.39 8.64 -0.75
CA GLN A 79 -12.13 9.00 -1.96
C GLN A 79 -12.85 7.79 -2.56
N LEU A 80 -12.19 6.64 -2.61
CA LEU A 80 -12.79 5.40 -3.11
C LEU A 80 -13.96 4.95 -2.24
N ALA A 81 -13.85 5.08 -0.92
CA ALA A 81 -14.95 4.79 0.00
C ALA A 81 -16.16 5.72 -0.21
N LEU A 82 -15.93 7.01 -0.45
CA LEU A 82 -17.00 7.97 -0.76
C LEU A 82 -17.70 7.63 -2.08
N VAL A 83 -16.92 7.35 -3.13
CA VAL A 83 -17.47 6.96 -4.44
C VAL A 83 -18.29 5.68 -4.33
N ARG A 84 -17.82 4.68 -3.57
CA ARG A 84 -18.60 3.45 -3.32
C ARG A 84 -19.95 3.75 -2.66
N ARG A 85 -19.98 4.60 -1.64
CA ARG A 85 -21.25 5.00 -0.99
C ARG A 85 -22.18 5.74 -1.95
N LEU A 86 -21.65 6.62 -2.80
CA LEU A 86 -22.45 7.32 -3.80
C LEU A 86 -23.09 6.34 -4.78
N ILE A 87 -22.31 5.36 -5.26
CA ILE A 87 -22.80 4.30 -6.14
C ILE A 87 -23.89 3.47 -5.44
N GLU A 88 -23.71 3.10 -4.17
CA GLU A 88 -24.73 2.38 -3.40
C GLU A 88 -26.05 3.16 -3.28
N VAL A 89 -25.99 4.47 -3.03
CA VAL A 89 -27.18 5.34 -2.98
C VAL A 89 -27.87 5.38 -4.34
N GLN A 90 -27.11 5.53 -5.42
CA GLN A 90 -27.65 5.53 -6.79
C GLN A 90 -28.30 4.19 -7.13
N GLN A 91 -27.66 3.06 -6.80
CA GLN A 91 -28.20 1.72 -7.00
C GLN A 91 -29.54 1.53 -6.29
N ARG A 92 -29.70 1.99 -5.04
CA ARG A 92 -30.99 1.96 -4.33
C ARG A 92 -32.07 2.78 -5.05
N GLY A 93 -31.69 3.92 -5.62
CA GLY A 93 -32.56 4.72 -6.47
C GLY A 93 -33.03 3.96 -7.71
N PHE A 94 -32.12 3.27 -8.40
CA PHE A 94 -32.45 2.42 -9.54
C PHE A 94 -33.39 1.27 -9.18
N GLU A 95 -33.13 0.57 -8.08
CA GLU A 95 -34.01 -0.51 -7.62
C GLU A 95 -35.43 -0.02 -7.27
N SER A 96 -35.54 1.19 -6.73
CA SER A 96 -36.83 1.80 -6.43
C SER A 96 -37.56 2.20 -7.72
N ALA A 97 -36.83 2.75 -8.70
CA ALA A 97 -37.37 3.08 -10.02
C ALA A 97 -37.83 1.84 -10.81
N ARG A 98 -37.11 0.71 -10.71
CA ARG A 98 -37.50 -0.58 -11.32
C ARG A 98 -38.84 -1.10 -10.82
N ARG A 99 -39.16 -0.89 -9.54
CA ARG A 99 -40.39 -1.39 -8.89
C ARG A 99 -41.59 -0.46 -9.05
N GLY A 100 -41.38 0.77 -9.52
CA GLY A 100 -42.43 1.78 -9.68
C GLY A 100 -42.97 1.90 -11.11
N PRO A 101 -43.92 2.82 -11.35
CA PRO A 101 -44.49 3.10 -12.67
C PRO A 101 -43.49 3.71 -13.67
N ARG A 102 -42.23 3.91 -13.28
CA ARG A 102 -41.13 4.46 -14.10
C ARG A 102 -40.14 3.37 -14.56
N GLY A 103 -40.56 2.12 -14.65
CA GLY A 103 -39.70 1.00 -15.05
C GLY A 103 -38.97 1.21 -16.39
N ASP A 104 -39.59 1.92 -17.33
CA ASP A 104 -38.98 2.23 -18.63
C ASP A 104 -37.82 3.23 -18.52
N LEU A 105 -37.89 4.21 -17.62
CA LEU A 105 -36.79 5.14 -17.36
C LEU A 105 -35.62 4.42 -16.69
N ALA A 106 -35.90 3.47 -15.78
CA ALA A 106 -34.86 2.65 -15.15
C ALA A 106 -34.11 1.80 -16.20
N ARG A 107 -34.84 1.18 -17.13
CA ARG A 107 -34.25 0.45 -18.27
C ARG A 107 -33.39 1.34 -19.15
N GLN A 108 -33.86 2.53 -19.53
CA GLN A 108 -33.08 3.45 -20.36
C GLN A 108 -31.75 3.86 -19.71
N LEU A 109 -31.76 4.09 -18.39
CA LEU A 109 -30.55 4.43 -17.66
C LEU A 109 -29.59 3.23 -17.52
N GLU A 110 -30.13 2.02 -17.36
CA GLU A 110 -29.34 0.79 -17.36
C GLU A 110 -28.67 0.53 -18.71
N ASP A 111 -29.39 0.72 -19.81
CA ASP A 111 -28.85 0.58 -21.17
C ASP A 111 -27.76 1.61 -21.44
N ALA A 112 -27.98 2.87 -21.04
CA ALA A 112 -26.98 3.93 -21.13
C ALA A 112 -25.71 3.60 -20.30
N ALA A 113 -25.89 3.10 -19.07
CA ALA A 113 -24.78 2.70 -18.21
C ALA A 113 -24.00 1.51 -18.81
N LEU A 114 -24.70 0.51 -19.35
CA LEU A 114 -24.08 -0.65 -20.01
C LEU A 114 -23.32 -0.24 -21.27
N ALA A 115 -23.85 0.70 -22.06
CA ALA A 115 -23.17 1.20 -23.25
C ALA A 115 -21.81 1.83 -22.93
N VAL A 116 -21.67 2.49 -21.78
CA VAL A 116 -20.41 3.09 -21.32
C VAL A 116 -19.49 2.07 -20.65
N LEU A 117 -20.03 1.19 -19.81
CA LEU A 117 -19.21 0.29 -18.97
C LEU A 117 -18.70 -0.95 -19.72
N VAL A 118 -19.49 -1.53 -20.62
CA VAL A 118 -19.14 -2.78 -21.30
C VAL A 118 -17.81 -2.70 -22.07
N PRO A 119 -17.49 -1.63 -22.81
CA PRO A 119 -16.19 -1.51 -23.49
C PRO A 119 -14.99 -1.44 -22.55
N LEU A 120 -15.18 -0.97 -21.31
CA LEU A 120 -14.09 -0.73 -20.36
C LEU A 120 -13.78 -1.96 -19.49
N VAL A 121 -14.82 -2.65 -19.02
CA VAL A 121 -14.69 -3.73 -18.03
C VAL A 121 -15.26 -5.07 -18.51
N GLY A 122 -15.84 -5.10 -19.71
CA GLY A 122 -16.53 -6.27 -20.24
C GLY A 122 -17.94 -6.44 -19.67
N VAL A 123 -18.72 -7.32 -20.31
CA VAL A 123 -20.16 -7.51 -20.02
C VAL A 123 -20.41 -7.97 -18.59
N ALA A 124 -19.65 -8.95 -18.10
CA ALA A 124 -19.90 -9.55 -16.80
C ALA A 124 -19.69 -8.56 -15.64
N ALA A 125 -18.57 -7.83 -15.67
CA ALA A 125 -18.26 -6.83 -14.64
C ALA A 125 -19.20 -5.62 -14.72
N ALA A 126 -19.56 -5.17 -15.93
CA ALA A 126 -20.52 -4.09 -16.12
C ALA A 126 -21.91 -4.43 -15.55
N CYS A 127 -22.44 -5.62 -15.87
CA CYS A 127 -23.73 -6.07 -15.35
C CYS A 127 -23.73 -6.18 -13.81
N ALA A 128 -22.66 -6.70 -13.23
CA ALA A 128 -22.49 -6.77 -11.78
C ALA A 128 -22.47 -5.38 -11.12
N ALA A 129 -21.80 -4.41 -11.75
CA ALA A 129 -21.67 -3.04 -11.23
C ALA A 129 -23.00 -2.27 -11.18
N ILE A 130 -23.96 -2.59 -12.06
CA ILE A 130 -25.29 -1.94 -12.09
C ILE A 130 -26.41 -2.82 -11.52
N GLY A 131 -26.08 -4.00 -10.98
CA GLY A 131 -27.06 -4.91 -10.39
C GLY A 131 -28.06 -5.49 -11.41
N VAL A 132 -27.63 -5.71 -12.65
CA VAL A 132 -28.46 -6.34 -13.71
C VAL A 132 -27.99 -7.78 -13.93
N ALA A 133 -28.92 -8.70 -14.11
CA ALA A 133 -28.58 -10.07 -14.48
C ALA A 133 -28.00 -10.10 -15.90
N ARG A 134 -26.87 -10.78 -16.08
CA ARG A 134 -26.21 -10.93 -17.39
C ARG A 134 -27.13 -11.52 -18.48
N ALA A 135 -28.07 -12.36 -18.09
CA ALA A 135 -29.07 -12.91 -19.01
C ALA A 135 -29.98 -11.82 -19.61
N THR A 136 -30.33 -10.79 -18.83
CA THR A 136 -31.14 -9.65 -19.31
C THR A 136 -30.42 -8.91 -20.42
N TYR A 137 -29.13 -8.60 -20.22
CA TYR A 137 -28.29 -7.94 -21.22
C TYR A 137 -28.28 -8.66 -22.58
N TYR A 138 -28.27 -9.99 -22.60
CA TYR A 138 -28.30 -10.76 -23.85
C TYR A 138 -29.70 -10.99 -24.41
N ARG A 139 -30.75 -10.99 -23.58
CA ARG A 139 -32.14 -11.13 -24.04
C ARG A 139 -32.59 -9.93 -24.85
N ASP A 140 -32.15 -8.75 -24.44
CA ASP A 140 -32.59 -7.48 -25.04
C ASP A 140 -31.74 -7.08 -26.26
N ARG A 141 -30.69 -7.86 -26.59
CA ARG A 141 -29.87 -7.63 -27.78
C ARG A 141 -30.17 -8.66 -28.86
N PRO A 142 -30.19 -8.24 -30.13
CA PRO A 142 -30.35 -9.17 -31.23
C PRO A 142 -29.24 -10.22 -31.14
N ARG A 143 -29.64 -11.49 -31.05
CA ARG A 143 -28.72 -12.62 -31.06
C ARG A 143 -27.89 -12.50 -32.34
N PRO A 144 -26.54 -12.49 -32.26
CA PRO A 144 -25.74 -12.53 -33.47
C PRO A 144 -26.18 -13.76 -34.27
N ALA A 145 -26.45 -13.56 -35.56
CA ALA A 145 -26.88 -14.62 -36.46
C ALA A 145 -25.92 -15.80 -36.28
N ALA A 146 -26.47 -16.98 -35.99
CA ALA A 146 -25.66 -18.17 -35.80
C ALA A 146 -24.78 -18.33 -37.04
N ALA A 147 -23.46 -18.40 -36.82
CA ALA A 147 -22.53 -18.71 -37.89
C ALA A 147 -23.00 -20.00 -38.57
N PRO A 148 -22.99 -20.08 -39.92
CA PRO A 148 -23.43 -21.26 -40.63
C PRO A 148 -22.64 -22.46 -40.09
N ILE A 149 -23.37 -23.45 -39.56
CA ILE A 149 -22.82 -24.73 -39.16
C ILE A 149 -22.16 -25.28 -40.43
N GLY A 150 -20.84 -25.47 -40.37
CA GLY A 150 -20.07 -26.00 -41.50
C GLY A 150 -20.68 -27.30 -42.03
N PRO A 151 -20.43 -27.65 -43.30
CA PRO A 151 -21.05 -28.81 -43.93
C PRO A 151 -20.79 -30.09 -43.11
N PRO A 152 -21.75 -31.04 -43.11
CA PRO A 152 -21.64 -32.26 -42.33
C PRO A 152 -20.34 -32.99 -42.68
N ILE A 153 -19.54 -33.29 -41.66
CA ILE A 153 -18.36 -34.14 -41.78
C ILE A 153 -18.86 -35.51 -42.24
N GLY A 154 -18.68 -35.81 -43.52
CA GLY A 154 -19.01 -37.12 -44.10
C GLY A 154 -18.19 -38.23 -43.45
N PRO A 155 -18.71 -39.47 -43.41
CA PRO A 155 -18.03 -40.58 -42.74
C PRO A 155 -16.70 -40.90 -43.43
N LEU A 156 -15.63 -40.90 -42.63
CA LEU A 156 -14.30 -41.39 -43.00
C LEU A 156 -14.40 -42.86 -43.41
N SER A 157 -14.44 -43.11 -44.72
CA SER A 157 -14.30 -44.46 -45.27
C SER A 157 -12.81 -44.81 -45.26
N GLY A 158 -12.39 -45.63 -44.29
CA GLY A 158 -11.05 -46.20 -44.25
C GLY A 158 -10.87 -47.34 -45.27
N PRO A 159 -9.69 -47.48 -45.91
CA PRO A 159 -9.44 -48.57 -46.84
C PRO A 159 -9.22 -49.89 -46.09
N ARG A 160 -9.71 -51.00 -46.69
CA ARG A 160 -9.38 -52.38 -46.32
C ARG A 160 -8.11 -52.83 -47.01
#